data_AF-A0A1G9EMU3-F1
#
_entry.id   AF-A0A1G9EMU3-F1
#
_cell.length_a   1.000
_cell.length_b   1.000
_cell.length_c   1.000
_cell.angle_alpha   90.00
_cell.angle_beta   90.00
_cell.angle_gamma   90.00
#
_symmetry.space_group_name_H-M   'P 1'
#
loop_
_entity.id
_entity.type
_entity.pdbx_description
1 polymer ?
#
loop_
_entity_poly.entity_id
_entity_poly.type
_entity_poly.pdbx_seq_one_letter_code
_entity_poly.pdbx_strand_id
1 'polypeptide(L)'
;MSDSICRRFGPGRLPYASRRDVGAGIAMAATGVLAITIWFVATGLLLLTDAVPAVTGTNDLEFAAAFGLLFAPFGVVASFVVGTLCWRAVDADALDPLTGALLGACTAAAGMIGGSVGVSLVLTAVSLTTGTLALAQLVVFAVVVSVSALLFSAVFAGWLIVPLGAFGGWYHERARATATDGN
;
A
#
# COMPACT_ATOMS: atom_id res chain seq x y z
N MET A 1 -18.05 7.37 -23.59
CA MET A 1 -18.51 6.28 -22.68
C MET A 1 -17.93 6.36 -21.26
N SER A 2 -17.16 7.39 -20.89
CA SER A 2 -16.55 7.54 -19.55
C SER A 2 -17.47 8.18 -18.50
N ASP A 3 -18.42 9.03 -18.93
CA ASP A 3 -19.26 9.81 -18.00
C ASP A 3 -20.24 8.98 -17.15
N SER A 4 -20.60 7.77 -17.58
CA SER A 4 -21.55 6.94 -16.83
C SER A 4 -20.91 6.24 -15.63
N ILE A 5 -19.61 5.91 -15.69
CA ILE A 5 -18.90 5.22 -14.60
C ILE A 5 -18.63 6.19 -13.46
N CYS A 6 -18.17 7.42 -13.77
CA CYS A 6 -18.00 8.49 -12.79
C CYS A 6 -19.32 8.91 -12.12
N ARG A 7 -20.47 8.82 -12.80
CA ARG A 7 -21.79 9.05 -12.17
C ARG A 7 -22.29 7.87 -11.33
N ARG A 8 -21.90 6.64 -11.66
CA ARG A 8 -22.35 5.43 -10.96
C ARG A 8 -21.55 5.14 -9.68
N PHE A 9 -20.26 5.48 -9.68
CA PHE A 9 -19.34 5.32 -8.54
C PHE A 9 -18.76 6.64 -8.03
N GLY A 10 -19.42 7.76 -8.31
CA GLY A 10 -18.94 9.09 -7.94
C GLY A 10 -18.76 9.29 -6.43
N PRO A 11 -17.89 10.24 -6.03
CA PRO A 11 -17.64 10.57 -4.62
C PRO A 11 -18.97 10.94 -3.95
N GLY A 12 -19.44 10.08 -3.05
CA GLY A 12 -20.76 10.17 -2.41
C GLY A 12 -21.63 8.92 -2.51
N ARG A 13 -21.29 7.94 -3.37
CA ARG A 13 -22.02 6.65 -3.47
C ARG A 13 -21.35 5.47 -2.77
N LEU A 14 -20.10 5.62 -2.33
CA LEU A 14 -19.45 4.65 -1.47
C LEU A 14 -19.88 4.90 -0.01
N PRO A 15 -20.28 3.86 0.75
CA PRO A 15 -20.72 4.02 2.13
C PRO A 15 -19.63 4.70 2.96
N TYR A 16 -19.99 5.77 3.66
CA TYR A 16 -19.12 6.60 4.50
C TYR A 16 -18.01 7.38 3.78
N ALA A 17 -17.92 7.36 2.46
CA ALA A 17 -16.91 8.14 1.72
C ALA A 17 -17.09 9.66 1.82
N SER A 18 -18.25 10.13 2.28
CA SER A 18 -18.48 11.53 2.64
C SER A 18 -17.78 11.94 3.93
N ARG A 19 -17.44 10.99 4.81
CA ARG A 19 -16.63 11.25 5.99
C ARG A 19 -15.17 11.34 5.56
N ARG A 20 -14.51 12.39 6.04
CA ARG A 20 -13.11 12.69 5.70
C ARG A 20 -12.18 11.52 6.00
N ASP A 21 -12.30 10.94 7.18
CA ASP A 21 -11.45 9.85 7.65
C ASP A 21 -11.56 8.61 6.78
N VAL A 22 -12.79 8.11 6.58
CA VAL A 22 -13.03 6.91 5.77
C VAL A 22 -12.70 7.20 4.30
N GLY A 23 -13.02 8.38 3.80
CA GLY A 23 -12.66 8.82 2.45
C GLY A 23 -11.14 8.83 2.23
N ALA A 24 -10.37 9.30 3.21
CA ALA A 24 -8.91 9.25 3.17
C ALA A 24 -8.39 7.81 3.19
N GLY A 25 -8.94 6.96 4.05
CA GLY A 25 -8.63 5.52 4.05
C GLY A 25 -8.85 4.86 2.70
N ILE A 26 -9.99 5.12 2.05
CA ILE A 26 -10.28 4.63 0.69
C ILE A 26 -9.28 5.17 -0.32
N ALA A 27 -8.96 6.46 -0.27
CA ALA A 27 -7.98 7.08 -1.17
C ALA A 27 -6.59 6.43 -1.02
N MET A 28 -6.17 6.17 0.23
CA MET A 28 -4.88 5.54 0.53
C MET A 28 -4.83 4.08 0.06
N ALA A 29 -5.91 3.33 0.27
CA ALA A 29 -6.05 1.98 -0.26
C ALA A 29 -5.98 1.97 -1.79
N ALA A 30 -6.65 2.92 -2.45
CA ALA A 30 -6.62 3.07 -3.90
C ALA A 30 -5.21 3.40 -4.41
N THR A 31 -4.46 4.28 -3.74
CA THR A 31 -3.06 4.53 -4.08
C THR A 31 -2.16 3.32 -3.85
N GLY A 32 -2.44 2.50 -2.83
CA GLY A 32 -1.75 1.23 -2.60
C GLY A 32 -1.99 0.25 -3.76
N VAL A 33 -3.25 0.08 -4.17
CA VAL A 33 -3.61 -0.76 -5.33
C VAL A 33 -2.97 -0.22 -6.62
N LEU A 34 -2.94 1.09 -6.81
CA LEU A 34 -2.28 1.71 -7.96
C LEU A 34 -0.77 1.43 -7.96
N ALA A 35 -0.09 1.59 -6.83
CA ALA A 35 1.33 1.29 -6.69
C ALA A 35 1.64 -0.18 -6.99
N ILE A 36 0.84 -1.10 -6.46
CA ILE A 36 0.92 -2.55 -6.74
C ILE A 36 0.75 -2.79 -8.23
N THR A 37 -0.27 -2.19 -8.86
CA THR A 37 -0.55 -2.36 -10.28
C THR A 37 0.61 -1.88 -11.14
N ILE A 38 1.14 -0.68 -10.88
CA ILE A 38 2.30 -0.13 -11.61
C ILE A 38 3.50 -1.04 -11.45
N TRP A 39 3.78 -1.50 -10.23
CA TRP A 39 4.91 -2.37 -9.94
C TRP A 39 4.80 -3.71 -10.69
N PHE A 40 3.66 -4.39 -10.63
CA PHE A 40 3.46 -5.66 -11.33
C PHE A 40 3.45 -5.53 -12.86
N VAL A 41 2.91 -4.43 -13.39
CA VAL A 41 2.96 -4.16 -14.84
C VAL A 41 4.40 -3.92 -15.29
N ALA A 42 5.18 -3.12 -14.55
CA ALA A 42 6.58 -2.87 -14.86
C ALA A 42 7.41 -4.16 -14.77
N THR A 43 7.26 -4.93 -13.68
CA THR A 43 7.92 -6.22 -13.50
C THR A 43 7.53 -7.23 -14.58
N GLY A 44 6.24 -7.32 -14.93
CA GLY A 44 5.76 -8.20 -15.99
C GLY A 44 6.32 -7.83 -17.37
N LEU A 45 6.44 -6.53 -17.68
CA LEU A 45 7.05 -6.07 -18.93
C LEU A 45 8.55 -6.43 -19.00
N LEU A 46 9.27 -6.30 -17.87
CA LEU A 46 10.67 -6.69 -17.77
C LEU A 46 10.88 -8.20 -17.92
N LEU A 47 9.96 -9.02 -17.40
CA LEU A 47 9.98 -10.47 -17.59
C LEU A 47 9.69 -10.86 -19.04
N LEU A 48 8.69 -10.24 -19.69
CA LEU A 48 8.32 -10.53 -21.08
C LEU A 48 9.40 -10.16 -22.10
N THR A 49 10.29 -9.24 -21.76
CA THR A 49 11.35 -8.74 -22.65
C THR A 49 12.70 -9.39 -22.40
N ASP A 50 12.80 -10.31 -21.42
CA ASP A 50 14.06 -10.88 -20.91
C ASP A 50 15.11 -9.80 -20.56
N ALA A 51 14.69 -8.56 -20.32
CA ALA A 51 15.58 -7.43 -20.16
C ALA A 51 16.46 -7.55 -18.91
N VAL A 52 15.97 -8.22 -17.87
CA VAL A 52 16.69 -8.38 -16.60
C VAL A 52 17.63 -9.60 -16.61
N PRO A 53 17.21 -10.82 -17.01
CA PRO A 53 18.13 -11.94 -17.19
C PRO A 53 19.27 -11.62 -18.18
N ALA A 54 18.97 -10.86 -19.25
CA ALA A 54 19.97 -10.43 -20.23
C ALA A 54 21.05 -9.50 -19.64
N VAL A 55 20.76 -8.78 -18.55
CA VAL A 55 21.66 -7.81 -17.92
C VAL A 55 22.33 -8.36 -16.65
N THR A 56 21.64 -9.23 -15.91
CA THR A 56 22.06 -9.68 -14.58
C THR A 56 22.42 -11.17 -14.50
N GLY A 57 21.97 -11.99 -15.46
CA GLY A 57 22.22 -13.43 -15.48
C GLY A 57 21.50 -14.22 -14.37
N THR A 58 20.55 -13.60 -13.65
CA THR A 58 19.85 -14.21 -12.51
C THR A 58 18.32 -14.14 -12.64
N ASN A 59 17.62 -15.06 -11.98
CA ASN A 59 16.15 -15.11 -11.92
C ASN A 59 15.57 -14.30 -10.73
N ASP A 60 16.30 -13.30 -10.24
CA ASP A 60 15.94 -12.55 -9.02
C ASP A 60 14.61 -11.79 -9.18
N LEU A 61 14.24 -11.44 -10.41
CA LEU A 61 13.00 -10.75 -10.73
C LEU A 61 11.76 -11.62 -10.55
N GLU A 62 11.84 -12.92 -10.86
CA GLU A 62 10.74 -13.88 -10.64
C GLU A 62 10.45 -14.06 -9.15
N PHE A 63 11.52 -14.21 -8.37
CA PHE A 63 11.43 -14.27 -6.91
C PHE A 63 10.82 -12.98 -6.35
N ALA A 64 11.29 -11.82 -6.80
CA ALA A 64 10.75 -10.53 -6.38
C ALA A 64 9.25 -10.41 -6.71
N ALA A 65 8.83 -10.83 -7.91
CA ALA A 65 7.44 -10.81 -8.35
C ALA A 65 6.55 -11.70 -7.48
N ALA A 66 6.96 -12.94 -7.26
CA ALA A 66 6.23 -13.91 -6.45
C ALA A 66 6.14 -13.44 -4.98
N PHE A 67 7.25 -12.97 -4.43
CA PHE A 67 7.31 -12.49 -3.05
C PHE A 67 6.47 -11.22 -2.85
N GLY A 68 6.52 -10.28 -3.80
CA GLY A 68 5.72 -9.05 -3.78
C GLY A 68 4.21 -9.29 -3.75
N LEU A 69 3.73 -10.41 -4.32
CA LEU A 69 2.30 -10.75 -4.33
C LEU A 69 1.75 -10.99 -2.92
N LEU A 70 2.59 -11.53 -2.03
CA LEU A 70 2.21 -11.80 -0.65
C LEU A 70 1.99 -10.49 0.15
N PHE A 71 2.60 -9.37 -0.26
CA PHE A 71 2.44 -8.08 0.42
C PHE A 71 1.10 -7.42 0.09
N ALA A 72 0.58 -7.62 -1.13
CA ALA A 72 -0.54 -6.88 -1.66
C ALA A 72 -1.78 -6.84 -0.74
N PRO A 73 -2.33 -7.96 -0.23
CA PRO A 73 -3.54 -7.91 0.58
C PRO A 73 -3.32 -7.16 1.90
N PHE A 74 -2.19 -7.43 2.58
CA PHE A 74 -1.90 -6.83 3.87
C PHE A 74 -1.53 -5.36 3.76
N GLY A 75 -0.76 -4.98 2.74
CA GLY A 75 -0.38 -3.59 2.49
C GLY A 75 -1.58 -2.71 2.16
N VAL A 76 -2.53 -3.20 1.35
CA VAL A 76 -3.76 -2.47 1.03
C VAL A 76 -4.64 -2.28 2.27
N VAL A 77 -4.86 -3.34 3.05
CA VAL A 77 -5.67 -3.26 4.28
C VAL A 77 -5.00 -2.36 5.31
N ALA A 78 -3.69 -2.47 5.51
CA ALA A 78 -2.95 -1.60 6.42
C ALA A 78 -3.03 -0.13 5.98
N SER A 79 -2.90 0.15 4.68
CA SER A 79 -3.04 1.51 4.13
C SER A 79 -4.44 2.07 4.36
N PHE A 80 -5.49 1.26 4.21
CA PHE A 80 -6.86 1.68 4.51
C PHE A 80 -7.03 2.04 6.00
N VAL A 81 -6.62 1.14 6.89
CA VAL A 81 -6.80 1.30 8.34
C VAL A 81 -5.98 2.48 8.84
N VAL A 82 -4.69 2.53 8.50
CA VAL A 82 -3.79 3.59 8.95
C VAL A 82 -4.18 4.93 8.34
N GLY A 83 -4.56 4.97 7.05
CA GLY A 83 -5.04 6.20 6.42
C GLY A 83 -6.28 6.76 7.12
N THR A 84 -7.23 5.87 7.45
CA THR A 84 -8.41 6.26 8.24
C THR A 84 -7.99 6.80 9.60
N LEU A 85 -7.10 6.12 10.33
CA LEU A 85 -6.65 6.55 11.66
C LEU A 85 -5.86 7.86 11.65
N CYS A 86 -4.95 8.04 10.68
CA CYS A 86 -4.17 9.25 10.49
C CYS A 86 -5.08 10.47 10.29
N TRP A 87 -6.10 10.35 9.43
CA TRP A 87 -7.04 11.43 9.20
C TRP A 87 -8.04 11.64 10.35
N ARG A 88 -8.32 10.62 11.16
CA ARG A 88 -9.10 10.79 12.40
C ARG A 88 -8.33 11.49 13.51
N ALA A 89 -7.01 11.28 13.55
CA ALA A 89 -6.16 11.86 14.58
C ALA A 89 -5.89 13.35 14.37
N VAL A 90 -6.02 13.84 13.13
CA VAL A 90 -5.80 15.25 12.80
C VAL A 90 -7.15 15.97 12.69
N ASP A 91 -7.57 16.53 13.82
CA ASP A 91 -8.83 17.25 13.96
C ASP A 91 -8.66 18.72 13.53
N ALA A 92 -8.66 18.96 12.22
CA ALA A 92 -8.68 20.31 11.66
C ALA A 92 -9.68 20.39 10.51
N ASP A 93 -10.71 21.24 10.65
CA ASP A 93 -11.80 21.38 9.66
C ASP A 93 -11.32 21.63 8.22
N ALA A 94 -10.13 22.19 8.05
CA ALA A 94 -9.39 22.23 6.79
C ALA A 94 -7.92 21.82 7.02
N LEU A 95 -7.48 20.67 6.48
CA LEU A 95 -6.04 20.43 6.37
C LEU A 95 -5.52 21.13 5.12
N ASP A 96 -4.35 21.70 5.25
CA ASP A 96 -3.54 22.05 4.09
C ASP A 96 -3.19 20.81 3.26
N PRO A 97 -3.21 20.90 1.92
CA PRO A 97 -2.83 19.80 1.03
C PRO A 97 -1.44 19.21 1.32
N LEU A 98 -0.52 20.02 1.84
CA LEU A 98 0.83 19.58 2.20
C LEU A 98 0.82 18.64 3.43
N THR A 99 -0.03 18.91 4.41
CA THR A 99 -0.25 17.99 5.54
C THR A 99 -0.90 16.70 5.05
N GLY A 100 -1.83 16.79 4.09
CA GLY A 100 -2.39 15.64 3.40
C GLY A 100 -1.30 14.78 2.73
N ALA A 101 -0.33 15.39 2.05
CA ALA A 101 0.81 14.67 1.48
C ALA A 101 1.65 13.94 2.53
N LEU A 102 1.95 14.59 3.65
CA LEU A 102 2.73 13.97 4.73
C LEU A 102 1.99 12.77 5.33
N LEU A 103 0.69 12.93 5.63
CA LEU A 103 -0.13 11.83 6.14
C LEU A 103 -0.23 10.68 5.13
N GLY A 104 -0.30 10.98 3.83
CA GLY A 104 -0.29 9.98 2.77
C GLY A 104 1.03 9.21 2.69
N ALA A 105 2.16 9.89 2.81
CA ALA A 105 3.48 9.27 2.89
C ALA A 105 3.62 8.37 4.12
N CYS A 106 3.16 8.83 5.30
CA CYS A 106 3.13 8.04 6.52
C CYS A 106 2.24 6.80 6.38
N THR A 107 1.08 6.94 5.75
CA THR A 107 0.17 5.82 5.49
C THR A 107 0.80 4.79 4.57
N ALA A 108 1.51 5.23 3.52
CA ALA A 108 2.22 4.35 2.61
C ALA A 108 3.37 3.60 3.30
N ALA A 109 4.14 4.28 4.16
CA ALA A 109 5.16 3.64 4.99
C ALA A 109 4.56 2.59 5.94
N ALA A 110 3.44 2.92 6.59
CA ALA A 110 2.73 1.98 7.44
C ALA A 110 2.12 0.81 6.64
N GLY A 111 1.70 1.04 5.39
CA GLY A 111 1.29 0.00 4.46
C GLY A 111 2.40 -1.00 4.18
N MET A 112 3.64 -0.54 3.98
CA MET A 112 4.81 -1.44 3.85
C MET A 112 5.04 -2.25 5.12
N ILE A 113 5.00 -1.61 6.29
CA ILE A 113 5.12 -2.30 7.60
C ILE A 113 4.04 -3.36 7.75
N GLY A 114 2.78 -3.01 7.48
CA GLY A 114 1.65 -3.93 7.54
C GLY A 114 1.78 -5.10 6.55
N GLY A 115 2.27 -4.83 5.34
CA GLY A 115 2.65 -5.83 4.35
C GLY A 115 3.66 -6.84 4.92
N SER A 116 4.78 -6.34 5.44
CA SER A 116 5.86 -7.15 6.01
C SER A 116 5.43 -8.00 7.20
N VAL A 117 4.65 -7.41 8.13
CA VAL A 117 4.10 -8.12 9.28
C VAL A 117 3.10 -9.18 8.82
N GLY A 118 2.23 -8.86 7.87
CA GLY A 118 1.26 -9.80 7.32
C GLY A 118 1.91 -11.03 6.68
N VAL A 119 2.92 -10.82 5.84
CA VAL A 119 3.72 -11.90 5.24
C VAL A 119 4.38 -12.76 6.32
N SER A 120 5.00 -12.13 7.31
CA SER A 120 5.63 -12.84 8.42
C SER A 120 4.64 -13.70 9.22
N LEU A 121 3.45 -13.16 9.53
CA LEU A 121 2.41 -13.90 10.24
C LEU A 121 1.95 -15.12 9.44
N VAL A 122 1.75 -14.99 8.13
CA VAL A 122 1.37 -16.12 7.26
C VAL A 122 2.46 -17.19 7.26
N LEU A 123 3.72 -16.82 7.03
CA LEU A 123 4.81 -17.78 6.97
C LEU A 123 5.07 -18.46 8.32
N THR A 124 4.92 -17.71 9.42
CA THR A 124 5.03 -18.24 10.79
C THR A 124 3.88 -19.21 11.08
N ALA A 125 2.65 -18.88 10.68
CA ALA A 125 1.50 -19.77 10.84
C ALA A 125 1.67 -21.07 10.04
N VAL A 126 2.17 -20.99 8.80
CA VAL A 126 2.50 -22.17 7.98
C VAL A 126 3.59 -23.01 8.66
N SER A 127 4.61 -22.39 9.23
CA SER A 127 5.69 -23.10 9.94
C SER A 127 5.18 -23.80 11.21
N LEU A 128 4.26 -23.16 11.93
CA LEU A 128 3.59 -23.73 13.10
C LEU A 128 2.73 -24.95 12.73
N THR A 129 1.93 -24.86 11.65
CA THR A 129 1.03 -25.96 11.23
C THR A 129 1.78 -27.14 10.62
N THR A 130 2.93 -26.90 9.99
CA THR A 130 3.78 -27.94 9.42
C THR A 130 4.76 -28.55 10.44
N GLY A 131 4.89 -27.96 11.64
CA GLY A 131 5.77 -28.46 12.69
C GLY A 131 7.26 -28.36 12.34
N THR A 132 7.63 -27.46 11.44
CA THR A 132 9.02 -27.32 10.94
C THR A 132 9.95 -26.64 11.94
N LEU A 133 9.40 -25.79 12.81
CA LEU A 133 10.14 -25.00 13.80
C LEU A 133 9.59 -25.20 15.21
N ALA A 134 10.47 -25.13 16.20
CA ALA A 134 10.07 -25.11 17.61
C ALA A 134 9.42 -23.76 17.98
N LEU A 135 8.59 -23.74 19.03
CA LEU A 135 7.83 -22.54 19.43
C LEU A 135 8.74 -21.31 19.69
N ALA A 136 9.90 -21.52 20.32
CA ALA A 136 10.87 -20.45 20.55
C ALA A 136 11.50 -19.91 19.25
N GLN A 137 11.67 -20.76 18.24
CA GLN A 137 12.23 -20.37 16.94
C GLN A 137 11.21 -19.59 16.11
N LEU A 138 9.91 -19.83 16.28
CA LEU A 138 8.85 -19.10 15.56
C LEU A 138 8.89 -17.60 15.82
N VAL A 139 9.19 -17.17 17.05
CA VAL A 139 9.27 -15.73 17.38
C VAL A 139 10.45 -15.09 16.65
N VAL A 140 11.61 -15.73 16.68
CA VAL A 140 12.81 -15.23 15.98
C VAL A 140 12.58 -15.22 14.47
N PHE A 141 11.99 -16.29 13.93
CA PHE A 141 11.62 -16.40 12.53
C PHE A 141 10.67 -15.27 12.11
N ALA A 142 9.62 -15.02 12.89
CA ALA A 142 8.66 -13.96 12.60
C ALA A 142 9.32 -12.56 12.57
N VAL A 143 10.22 -12.27 13.51
CA VAL A 143 10.94 -10.98 13.54
C VAL A 143 11.88 -10.86 12.34
N VAL A 144 12.69 -11.88 12.07
CA VAL A 144 13.66 -11.87 10.95
C VAL A 144 12.95 -11.74 9.61
N VAL A 145 11.86 -12.48 9.40
CA VAL A 145 11.04 -12.40 8.17
C VAL A 145 10.41 -11.02 8.05
N SER A 146 9.84 -10.45 9.13
CA SER A 146 9.24 -9.11 9.09
C SER A 146 10.26 -8.03 8.71
N VAL A 147 11.44 -8.04 9.34
CA VAL A 147 12.49 -7.05 9.07
C VAL A 147 13.03 -7.21 7.67
N SER A 148 13.30 -8.44 7.23
CA SER A 148 13.79 -8.73 5.87
C SER A 148 12.77 -8.32 4.82
N ALA A 149 11.49 -8.63 5.04
CA ALA A 149 10.38 -8.24 4.18
C ALA A 149 10.22 -6.71 4.11
N LEU A 150 10.43 -6.00 5.22
CA LEU A 150 10.35 -4.54 5.25
C LEU A 150 11.49 -3.89 4.47
N LEU A 151 12.72 -4.36 4.66
CA LEU A 151 13.89 -3.89 3.91
C LEU A 151 13.72 -4.17 2.42
N PHE A 152 13.25 -5.37 2.07
CA PHE A 152 12.94 -5.74 0.70
C PHE A 152 11.91 -4.79 0.08
N SER A 153 10.78 -4.56 0.75
CA SER A 153 9.75 -3.63 0.30
C SER A 153 10.28 -2.21 0.14
N ALA A 154 11.08 -1.72 1.08
CA ALA A 154 11.64 -0.38 1.05
C ALA A 154 12.56 -0.18 -0.17
N VAL A 155 13.42 -1.15 -0.46
CA VAL A 155 14.35 -1.10 -1.59
C VAL A 155 13.63 -1.25 -2.94
N PHE A 156 12.78 -2.27 -3.08
CA PHE A 156 12.19 -2.61 -4.38
C PHE A 156 10.98 -1.78 -4.76
N ALA A 157 10.20 -1.31 -3.77
CA ALA A 157 8.93 -0.64 -4.02
C ALA A 157 8.77 0.68 -3.25
N GLY A 158 9.58 0.94 -2.21
CA GLY A 158 9.45 2.13 -1.37
C GLY A 158 9.58 3.45 -2.15
N TRP A 159 10.47 3.47 -3.14
CA TRP A 159 10.66 4.63 -4.04
C TRP A 159 9.41 4.98 -4.86
N LEU A 160 8.51 4.01 -5.09
CA LEU A 160 7.25 4.19 -5.82
C LEU A 160 6.08 4.41 -4.86
N ILE A 161 6.01 3.60 -3.80
CA ILE A 161 4.93 3.59 -2.81
C ILE A 161 4.84 4.91 -2.04
N VAL A 162 5.97 5.43 -1.56
CA VAL A 162 5.97 6.64 -0.71
C VAL A 162 5.53 7.89 -1.51
N PRO A 163 6.06 8.18 -2.70
CA PRO A 163 5.59 9.32 -3.49
C PRO A 163 4.13 9.19 -3.94
N LEU A 164 3.68 7.98 -4.30
CA LEU A 164 2.27 7.76 -4.66
C LEU A 164 1.33 7.97 -3.47
N GLY A 165 1.72 7.51 -2.28
CA GLY A 165 0.96 7.79 -1.06
C GLY A 165 0.88 9.28 -0.76
N ALA A 166 2.01 9.98 -0.86
CA ALA A 166 2.04 11.43 -0.69
C ALA A 166 1.15 12.17 -1.70
N PHE A 167 1.22 11.78 -2.97
CA PHE A 167 0.36 12.33 -4.01
C PHE A 167 -1.13 12.05 -3.74
N GLY A 168 -1.48 10.83 -3.31
CA GLY A 168 -2.84 10.47 -2.95
C GLY A 168 -3.40 11.32 -1.82
N GLY A 169 -2.60 11.56 -0.78
CA GLY A 169 -3.01 12.34 0.38
C GLY A 169 -3.19 13.82 0.04
N TRP A 170 -2.27 14.37 -0.76
CA TRP A 170 -2.38 15.71 -1.31
C TRP A 170 -3.63 15.88 -2.17
N TYR A 171 -3.87 14.94 -3.09
CA TYR A 171 -5.01 14.97 -4.01
C TYR A 171 -6.34 14.85 -3.26
N HIS A 172 -6.40 13.99 -2.22
CA HIS A 172 -7.59 13.85 -1.39
C HIS A 172 -8.00 15.17 -0.73
N GLU A 173 -7.07 15.87 -0.08
CA GLU A 173 -7.37 17.15 0.57
C GLU A 173 -7.67 18.25 -0.45
N ARG A 174 -6.95 18.29 -1.58
CA ARG A 174 -7.23 19.26 -2.66
C ARG A 174 -8.63 19.08 -3.24
N ALA A 175 -9.04 17.83 -3.51
CA ALA A 175 -10.36 17.53 -4.04
C ALA A 175 -11.48 17.93 -3.06
N ARG A 176 -11.25 17.76 -1.75
CA ARG A 176 -12.18 18.23 -0.72
C ARG A 176 -12.28 19.75 -0.67
N ALA A 177 -11.16 20.46 -0.68
CA ALA A 177 -11.15 21.93 -0.67
C ALA A 177 -11.97 22.52 -1.83
N THR A 178 -11.79 21.99 -3.04
CA THR A 178 -12.58 22.43 -4.21
C THR A 178 -14.06 22.11 -4.13
N ALA A 179 -14.45 21.06 -3.40
CA ALA A 179 -15.85 20.69 -3.22
C ALA A 179 -16.55 21.58 -2.18
N THR A 180 -15.82 22.11 -1.19
CA THR A 180 -16.33 23.09 -0.22
C THR A 180 -16.48 24.50 -0.82
N ASP A 181 -15.59 24.92 -1.72
CA ASP A 181 -15.64 26.26 -2.33
C ASP A 181 -16.73 26.41 -3.42
N GLY A 182 -17.27 25.29 -3.92
CA GLY A 182 -18.28 25.25 -4.98
C GLY A 182 -19.74 25.25 -4.51
N ASN A 183 -19.98 25.27 -3.19
CA ASN A 183 -21.29 25.37 -2.55
C ASN A 183 -21.50 26.77 -1.96
#